data_AF-A0A846VGV5-F1
#
_entry.id   AF-A0A846VGV5-F1
#
_cell.length_a   1.000
_cell.length_b   1.000
_cell.length_c   1.000
_cell.angle_alpha   90.00
_cell.angle_beta   90.00
_cell.angle_gamma   90.00
#
_symmetry.space_group_name_H-M   'P 1'
#
loop_
_entity.id
_entity.type
_entity.pdbx_description
1 polymer ?
#
loop_
_entity_poly.entity_id
_entity_poly.type
_entity_poly.pdbx_seq_one_letter_code
_entity_poly.pdbx_strand_id
1 'polypeptide(L)'
;MWINLLPVMLLLFIVIYRVCGWGGNGSLDLLEMSFESQQAMVHGKPMPASDLLVVHRWRPSCMTSRWGDVLMIDVNWLCRSPEGLFVLGIAQGGDDGTTPSLYPHKLFPRDIRWVWRSLSEDRVRQMLTPTPRIYRKVFGVPAPGR
;
A
#
# COMPACT_ATOMS: atom_id res chain seq x y z
N MET A 1 -38.09 -20.50 -17.90
CA MET A 1 -37.76 -19.53 -16.83
C MET A 1 -36.29 -19.17 -16.93
N TRP A 2 -35.96 -18.09 -17.65
CA TRP A 2 -34.60 -17.60 -17.88
C TRP A 2 -34.36 -16.32 -17.07
N ILE A 3 -34.56 -16.39 -15.76
CA ILE A 3 -34.33 -15.28 -14.85
C ILE A 3 -33.31 -15.80 -13.83
N ASN A 4 -32.19 -15.08 -13.68
CA ASN A 4 -31.17 -15.19 -12.62
C ASN A 4 -29.71 -15.43 -13.05
N LEU A 5 -29.36 -15.45 -14.34
CA LEU A 5 -27.93 -15.51 -14.71
C LEU A 5 -27.23 -14.14 -14.56
N LEU A 6 -27.93 -13.04 -14.81
CA LEU A 6 -27.38 -11.68 -14.72
C LEU A 6 -26.93 -11.26 -13.30
N PRO A 7 -27.74 -11.44 -12.22
CA PRO A 7 -27.29 -11.09 -10.87
C PRO A 7 -26.16 -12.01 -10.38
N VAL A 8 -26.16 -13.28 -10.79
CA VAL A 8 -25.10 -14.26 -10.46
C VAL A 8 -23.80 -13.92 -11.18
N MET A 9 -23.86 -13.57 -12.47
CA MET A 9 -22.69 -13.11 -13.21
C MET A 9 -22.16 -11.78 -12.68
N LEU A 10 -23.03 -10.85 -12.27
CA LEU A 10 -22.62 -9.60 -11.64
C LEU A 10 -21.97 -9.83 -10.27
N LEU A 11 -22.53 -10.72 -9.45
CA LEU A 11 -21.92 -11.13 -8.18
C LEU A 11 -20.58 -11.82 -8.37
N LEU A 12 -20.48 -12.74 -9.33
CA LEU A 12 -19.22 -13.36 -9.72
C LEU A 12 -18.23 -12.33 -10.24
N PHE A 13 -18.67 -11.36 -11.04
CA PHE A 13 -17.81 -10.29 -11.54
C PHE A 13 -17.35 -9.35 -10.41
N ILE A 14 -18.18 -9.06 -9.41
CA ILE A 14 -17.81 -8.26 -8.23
C ILE A 14 -16.87 -9.04 -7.31
N VAL A 15 -17.12 -10.34 -7.12
CA VAL A 15 -16.23 -11.23 -6.35
C VAL A 15 -14.90 -11.39 -7.08
N ILE A 16 -14.90 -11.63 -8.38
CA ILE A 16 -13.68 -11.68 -9.21
C ILE A 16 -13.02 -10.30 -9.26
N TYR A 17 -13.73 -9.18 -9.30
CA TYR A 17 -13.10 -7.86 -9.23
C TYR A 17 -12.52 -7.55 -7.84
N ARG A 18 -13.07 -8.17 -6.77
CA ARG A 18 -12.49 -8.09 -5.42
C ARG A 18 -11.37 -9.09 -5.15
N VAL A 19 -11.42 -10.26 -5.79
CA VAL A 19 -10.48 -11.38 -5.60
C VAL A 19 -9.34 -11.34 -6.64
N CYS A 20 -9.60 -10.82 -7.84
CA CYS A 20 -8.65 -10.63 -8.93
C CYS A 20 -8.29 -9.15 -9.17
N GLY A 21 -8.98 -8.18 -8.54
CA GLY A 21 -8.54 -6.77 -8.55
C GLY A 21 -7.36 -6.49 -7.62
N TRP A 22 -6.97 -7.47 -6.81
CA TRP A 22 -5.74 -7.49 -6.05
C TRP A 22 -5.06 -8.82 -6.42
N GLY A 23 -3.85 -8.78 -6.96
CA GLY A 23 -3.04 -9.99 -7.09
C GLY A 23 -3.07 -10.70 -5.74
N GLY A 24 -3.45 -11.99 -5.74
CA GLY A 24 -3.84 -12.73 -4.54
C GLY A 24 -2.91 -12.53 -3.35
N ASN A 25 -3.45 -12.67 -2.14
CA ASN A 25 -2.82 -12.48 -0.82
C ASN A 25 -1.28 -12.39 -0.79
N GLY A 26 -0.56 -13.29 -1.46
CA GLY A 26 0.89 -13.24 -1.63
C GLY A 26 1.51 -11.92 -2.13
N SER A 27 0.84 -11.08 -2.93
CA SER A 27 1.43 -9.79 -3.36
C SER A 27 1.52 -8.76 -2.23
N LEU A 28 0.53 -8.74 -1.33
CA LEU A 28 0.59 -7.93 -0.12
C LEU A 28 1.56 -8.51 0.88
N ASP A 29 1.59 -9.83 1.03
CA ASP A 29 2.49 -10.51 1.95
C ASP A 29 3.94 -10.22 1.57
N LEU A 30 4.28 -10.21 0.27
CA LEU A 30 5.60 -9.82 -0.22
C LEU A 30 5.93 -8.34 0.04
N LEU A 31 4.95 -7.44 -0.04
CA LEU A 31 5.14 -6.03 0.28
C LEU A 31 5.39 -5.82 1.78
N GLU A 32 4.67 -6.56 2.61
CA GLU A 32 4.80 -6.54 4.07
C GLU A 32 6.14 -7.14 4.51
N MET A 33 6.55 -8.27 3.94
CA MET A 33 7.90 -8.82 4.13
C MET A 33 8.99 -7.84 3.65
N SER A 34 8.79 -7.20 2.50
CA SER A 34 9.69 -6.17 1.99
C SER A 34 9.79 -5.03 3.00
N PHE A 35 8.67 -4.52 3.51
CA PHE A 35 8.65 -3.48 4.53
C PHE A 35 9.40 -3.87 5.80
N GLU A 36 9.06 -5.02 6.40
CA GLU A 36 9.63 -5.49 7.67
C GLU A 36 11.15 -5.68 7.61
N SER A 37 11.68 -6.05 6.43
CA SER A 37 13.11 -6.22 6.22
C SER A 37 13.92 -4.90 6.17
N GLN A 38 13.26 -3.74 6.12
CA GLN A 38 13.93 -2.45 5.95
C GLN A 38 14.35 -1.78 7.26
N GLN A 39 15.31 -0.88 7.14
CA GLN A 39 15.55 0.15 8.15
C GLN A 39 14.95 1.48 7.70
N ALA A 40 14.04 2.00 8.51
CA ALA A 40 13.44 3.30 8.35
C ALA A 40 14.31 4.39 8.96
N MET A 41 14.30 5.58 8.36
CA MET A 41 14.93 6.77 8.93
C MET A 41 13.88 7.63 9.65
N VAL A 42 13.94 7.66 10.97
CA VAL A 42 13.00 8.37 11.85
C VAL A 42 13.73 9.54 12.50
N HIS A 43 13.44 10.77 12.04
CA HIS A 43 14.06 12.00 12.52
C HIS A 43 15.60 11.93 12.59
N GLY A 44 16.21 11.32 11.56
CA GLY A 44 17.66 11.16 11.45
C GLY A 44 18.25 9.98 12.21
N LYS A 45 17.42 9.15 12.86
CA LYS A 45 17.85 7.90 13.51
C LYS A 45 17.37 6.68 12.72
N PRO A 46 18.25 5.70 12.44
CA PRO A 46 17.81 4.44 11.85
C PRO A 46 16.99 3.65 12.87
N MET A 47 15.89 3.04 12.41
CA MET A 47 14.99 2.21 13.21
C MET A 47 14.51 1.04 12.34
N PRO A 48 14.41 -0.19 12.87
CA PRO A 48 13.77 -1.29 12.15
C PRO A 48 12.34 -0.90 11.75
N ALA A 49 11.96 -1.12 10.49
CA ALA A 49 10.60 -0.81 10.04
C ALA A 49 9.55 -1.69 10.76
N SER A 50 9.93 -2.89 11.19
CA SER A 50 9.13 -3.79 12.04
C SER A 50 8.69 -3.16 13.36
N ASP A 51 9.45 -2.20 13.88
CA ASP A 51 9.17 -1.54 15.16
C ASP A 51 8.19 -0.36 14.99
N LEU A 52 7.84 -0.01 13.75
CA LEU A 52 6.91 1.06 13.44
C LEU A 52 5.47 0.54 13.39
N LEU A 53 4.58 1.28 14.06
CA LEU A 53 3.15 1.02 13.94
C LEU A 53 2.61 1.61 12.64
N VAL A 54 2.18 0.77 11.70
CA VAL A 54 1.49 1.22 10.47
C VAL A 54 0.08 1.70 10.83
N VAL A 55 -0.11 3.02 10.87
CA VAL A 55 -1.40 3.64 11.23
C VAL A 55 -2.35 3.77 10.04
N HIS A 56 -1.80 3.92 8.83
CA HIS A 56 -2.59 4.01 7.61
C HIS A 56 -1.82 3.51 6.37
N ARG A 57 -2.51 2.76 5.50
CA ARG A 57 -2.02 2.33 4.19
C ARG A 57 -2.86 3.02 3.11
N TRP A 58 -2.24 3.84 2.27
CA TRP A 58 -2.93 4.38 1.09
C TRP A 58 -3.14 3.28 0.06
N ARG A 59 -4.10 3.50 -0.85
CA ARG A 59 -4.29 2.59 -1.97
C ARG A 59 -3.01 2.58 -2.81
N PRO A 60 -2.48 1.38 -3.14
CA PRO A 60 -1.33 1.27 -4.03
C PRO A 60 -1.69 1.82 -5.40
N SER A 61 -0.74 2.49 -6.05
CA SER A 61 -0.79 2.78 -7.47
C SER A 61 0.06 1.72 -8.17
N CYS A 62 -0.58 0.86 -8.96
CA CYS A 62 0.10 -0.22 -9.66
C CYS A 62 -0.12 -0.10 -11.17
N MET A 63 0.91 -0.43 -11.94
CA MET A 63 0.79 -0.67 -13.37
C MET A 63 0.92 -2.17 -13.63
N THR A 64 -0.02 -2.74 -14.36
CA THR A 64 -0.03 -4.17 -14.68
C THR A 64 0.21 -4.45 -16.16
N SER A 65 0.79 -5.61 -16.45
CA SER A 65 0.93 -6.15 -17.80
C SER A 65 -0.42 -6.64 -18.33
N ARG A 66 -0.50 -6.89 -19.64
CA ARG A 66 -1.68 -7.50 -20.28
C ARG A 66 -2.02 -8.91 -19.76
N TRP A 67 -1.10 -9.54 -19.04
CA TRP A 67 -1.25 -10.86 -18.43
C TRP A 67 -1.51 -10.81 -16.92
N GLY A 68 -1.60 -9.60 -16.35
CA GLY A 68 -1.90 -9.39 -14.94
C GLY A 68 -0.67 -9.28 -14.02
N ASP A 69 0.55 -9.28 -14.57
CA ASP A 69 1.77 -9.09 -13.78
C ASP A 69 1.90 -7.65 -13.29
N VAL A 70 2.38 -7.41 -12.07
CA VAL A 70 2.65 -6.05 -11.56
C VAL A 70 4.00 -5.58 -12.09
N LEU A 71 3.98 -4.63 -13.03
CA LEU A 71 5.17 -4.05 -13.66
C LEU A 71 5.76 -2.93 -12.83
N MET A 72 4.90 -2.13 -12.19
CA MET A 72 5.30 -1.04 -11.31
C MET A 72 4.36 -0.95 -10.12
N ILE A 73 4.90 -0.56 -8.98
CA ILE A 73 4.18 -0.31 -7.73
C ILE A 73 4.69 0.97 -7.07
N ASP A 74 3.76 1.84 -6.68
CA ASP A 74 3.99 3.00 -5.81
C ASP A 74 3.01 2.91 -4.63
N VAL A 75 3.56 2.83 -3.43
CA VAL A 75 2.79 2.64 -2.20
C VAL A 75 3.24 3.61 -1.14
N ASN A 76 2.26 4.19 -0.45
CA ASN A 76 2.49 5.06 0.68
C ASN A 76 1.90 4.45 1.94
N TRP A 77 2.71 4.28 2.99
CA TRP A 77 2.29 3.85 4.33
C TRP A 77 2.66 4.90 5.37
N LEU A 78 1.67 5.37 6.13
CA LEU A 78 1.90 6.23 7.29
C LEU A 78 2.16 5.35 8.50
N CYS A 79 3.28 5.61 9.14
CA CYS A 79 3.78 4.89 10.29
C CYS A 79 3.94 5.83 11.49
N ARG A 80 3.91 5.25 12.69
CA ARG A 80 4.17 5.95 13.95
C ARG A 80 5.21 5.18 14.75
N SER A 81 6.25 5.88 15.19
CA SER A 81 7.28 5.29 16.06
C SER A 81 6.74 5.08 17.48
N PRO A 82 7.41 4.26 18.31
CA PRO A 82 7.08 4.13 19.73
C PRO A 82 7.12 5.46 20.50
N GLU A 83 7.99 6.38 20.07
CA GLU A 83 8.10 7.75 20.61
C GLU A 83 6.98 8.69 20.13
N GLY A 84 6.06 8.18 19.30
CA GLY A 84 4.91 8.93 18.79
C GLY A 84 5.19 9.76 17.54
N LEU A 85 6.41 9.69 16.97
CA LEU A 85 6.82 10.43 15.77
C LEU A 85 6.22 9.82 14.50
N PHE A 86 5.89 10.66 13.52
CA PHE A 86 5.30 10.21 12.27
C PHE A 86 6.34 10.03 11.16
N VAL A 87 6.20 8.95 10.41
CA VAL A 87 7.06 8.63 9.27
C VAL A 87 6.22 8.12 8.12
N LEU A 88 6.50 8.64 6.92
CA LEU A 88 5.94 8.16 5.67
C LEU A 88 6.95 7.21 5.03
N GLY A 89 6.55 5.95 4.87
CA GLY A 89 7.23 4.98 4.02
C GLY A 89 6.64 5.02 2.62
N ILE A 90 7.50 5.18 1.62
CA ILE A 90 7.14 5.22 0.20
C ILE A 90 7.85 4.05 -0.47
N ALA A 91 7.10 3.03 -0.87
CA ALA A 91 7.62 1.90 -1.61
C ALA A 91 7.50 2.17 -3.10
N GLN A 92 8.61 2.00 -3.83
CA GLN A 92 8.64 2.09 -5.29
C GLN A 92 9.32 0.83 -5.82
N GLY A 93 8.63 0.11 -6.69
CA GLY A 93 9.19 -1.04 -7.39
C GLY A 93 8.82 -0.95 -8.86
N GLY A 94 9.73 -1.37 -9.72
CA GLY A 94 9.49 -1.39 -11.16
C GLY A 94 10.47 -2.34 -11.82
N ASP A 95 9.98 -3.15 -12.76
CA ASP A 95 10.85 -3.84 -13.72
C ASP A 95 11.00 -2.89 -14.93
N ASP A 96 12.21 -2.71 -15.44
CA ASP A 96 12.50 -1.79 -16.56
C ASP A 96 11.90 -2.25 -17.90
N GLY A 97 11.25 -3.42 -17.90
CA GLY A 97 10.63 -4.04 -19.08
C GLY A 97 11.63 -4.58 -20.09
N THR A 98 12.93 -4.40 -19.87
CA THR A 98 14.01 -4.83 -20.78
C THR A 98 14.57 -6.19 -20.41
N THR A 99 14.40 -6.62 -19.16
CA THR A 99 14.79 -7.96 -18.71
C THR A 99 13.66 -8.95 -18.99
N PRO A 100 13.79 -9.87 -19.96
CA PRO A 100 12.77 -10.89 -20.18
C PRO A 100 12.66 -11.73 -18.91
N SER A 101 11.50 -11.65 -18.25
CA SER A 101 11.24 -12.52 -17.11
C SER A 101 11.18 -13.96 -17.62
N LEU A 102 12.22 -14.74 -17.31
CA LEU A 102 12.24 -16.20 -17.53
C LEU A 102 11.11 -16.93 -16.79
N TYR A 103 10.39 -16.22 -15.91
CA TYR A 103 9.23 -16.71 -15.17
C TYR A 103 7.98 -15.95 -15.64
N PRO A 104 7.09 -16.58 -16.44
CA PRO A 104 5.90 -15.95 -17.01
C PRO A 104 4.75 -15.67 -16.00
N HIS A 105 5.04 -15.61 -14.71
CA HIS A 105 4.06 -15.42 -13.63
C HIS A 105 4.64 -14.58 -12.48
N LYS A 106 5.31 -13.46 -12.79
CA LYS A 106 5.80 -12.57 -11.74
C LYS A 106 4.64 -11.71 -11.23
N LEU A 107 4.04 -12.15 -10.13
CA LEU A 107 2.99 -11.40 -9.45
C LEU A 107 3.50 -10.09 -8.80
N PHE A 108 4.82 -9.91 -8.66
CA PHE A 108 5.40 -8.79 -7.93
C PHE A 108 6.80 -8.37 -8.44
N PRO A 109 7.14 -7.05 -8.45
CA PRO A 109 8.48 -6.59 -8.83
C PRO A 109 9.54 -7.07 -7.83
N ARG A 110 10.73 -7.42 -8.35
CA ARG A 110 11.83 -7.99 -7.55
C ARG A 110 12.50 -6.96 -6.64
N ASP A 111 12.66 -5.74 -7.14
CA ASP A 111 13.40 -4.68 -6.44
C ASP A 111 12.43 -3.61 -5.97
N ILE A 112 11.95 -3.76 -4.73
CA ILE A 112 11.14 -2.75 -4.06
C ILE A 112 12.05 -1.92 -3.19
N ARG A 113 12.15 -0.64 -3.54
CA ARG A 113 12.91 0.34 -2.78
C ARG A 113 11.96 1.09 -1.86
N TRP A 114 12.29 1.14 -0.58
CA TRP A 114 11.61 2.01 0.38
C TRP A 114 12.36 3.32 0.56
N VAL A 115 11.61 4.42 0.54
CA VAL A 115 12.07 5.76 0.86
C VAL A 115 11.32 6.24 2.09
N TRP A 116 12.05 6.78 3.06
CA TRP A 116 11.50 7.18 4.35
C TRP A 116 11.54 8.69 4.51
N ARG A 117 10.43 9.27 4.96
CA ARG A 117 10.31 10.70 5.23
C ARG A 117 9.66 10.92 6.58
N SER A 118 10.38 11.56 7.49
CA SER A 118 9.80 12.01 8.76
C SER A 118 8.86 13.18 8.51
N LEU A 119 7.72 13.19 9.22
CA LEU A 119 6.68 14.20 9.07
C LEU A 119 6.37 14.84 10.42
N SER A 120 6.13 16.15 10.42
CA SER A 120 5.54 16.80 11.58
C SER A 120 4.07 16.39 11.73
N GLU A 121 3.56 16.45 12.95
CA GLU A 121 2.15 16.16 13.22
C GLU A 121 1.21 17.07 12.40
N ASP A 122 1.51 18.36 12.31
CA ASP A 122 0.74 19.32 11.51
C ASP A 122 0.67 18.92 10.04
N ARG A 123 1.78 18.41 9.49
CA ARG A 123 1.81 17.94 8.11
C ARG A 123 0.94 16.70 7.92
N VAL A 124 0.98 15.77 8.87
CA VAL A 124 0.12 14.58 8.86
C VAL A 124 -1.35 14.96 8.99
N ARG A 125 -1.68 15.93 9.87
CA ARG A 125 -3.04 16.45 10.02
C ARG A 125 -3.55 17.00 8.69
N GLN A 126 -2.79 17.88 8.04
CA GLN A 126 -3.13 18.43 6.72
C GLN A 126 -3.34 17.32 5.67
N MET A 127 -2.45 16.33 5.63
CA MET A 127 -2.54 15.21 4.69
C MET A 127 -3.80 14.35 4.92
N LEU A 128 -4.23 14.19 6.16
CA LEU A 128 -5.36 13.33 6.53
C LEU A 128 -6.71 14.07 6.58
N THR A 129 -6.74 15.40 6.52
CA THR A 129 -7.98 16.20 6.48
C THR A 129 -8.98 15.72 5.41
N PRO A 130 -8.56 15.37 4.17
CA PRO A 130 -9.49 14.84 3.16
C PRO A 130 -10.10 13.48 3.52
N THR A 131 -9.52 12.77 4.50
CA THR A 131 -9.88 11.42 4.93
C THR A 131 -10.33 11.37 6.42
N PRO A 132 -11.49 11.95 6.78
CA PRO A 132 -11.88 12.14 8.19
C PRO A 132 -11.99 10.88 9.03
N ARG A 133 -12.35 9.73 8.42
CA ARG A 133 -12.36 8.44 9.13
C ARG A 133 -10.97 8.06 9.62
N ILE A 134 -9.96 8.24 8.77
CA ILE A 134 -8.57 7.94 9.09
C ILE A 134 -8.02 9.00 10.04
N TYR A 135 -8.33 10.27 9.81
CA TYR A 135 -7.97 11.36 10.72
C TYR A 135 -8.44 11.07 12.16
N ARG A 136 -9.72 10.68 12.33
CA ARG A 136 -10.26 10.32 13.65
C ARG A 136 -9.59 9.08 14.23
N LYS A 137 -9.27 8.08 13.41
CA LYS A 137 -8.53 6.89 13.87
C LYS A 137 -7.14 7.24 14.39
N VAL A 138 -6.43 8.15 13.70
CA VAL A 138 -5.05 8.51 14.04
C VAL A 138 -4.97 9.49 15.22
N PHE A 139 -5.87 10.47 15.29
CA PHE A 139 -5.81 11.57 16.26
C PHE A 139 -6.88 11.50 17.36
N GLY A 140 -7.85 10.58 17.29
CA GLY A 140 -8.95 10.47 18.26
C GLY A 140 -10.01 11.56 18.17
N VAL A 141 -9.78 12.62 17.38
CA VAL A 141 -10.65 13.79 17.22
C VAL A 141 -11.20 13.90 15.79
N PRO A 142 -12.37 14.53 15.59
CA PRO A 142 -12.88 14.78 14.24
C PRO A 142 -11.92 15.68 13.44
N ALA A 143 -11.92 15.52 12.11
CA ALA A 143 -11.16 16.40 11.23
C ALA A 143 -11.75 17.82 11.25
N PRO A 144 -10.92 18.87 11.21
CA PRO A 144 -11.39 20.24 11.15
C PRO A 144 -12.10 20.52 9.81
N GLY A 145 -13.21 21.25 9.84
CA GLY A 145 -13.86 21.80 8.64
C GLY A 145 -14.77 20.85 7.86
N ARG A 146 -15.60 20.05 8.54
CA ARG A 146 -16.79 19.43 7.92
C ARG A 146 -18.04 19.81 8.68
#